data_AF-M2SS28-F1
#
_entry.id   AF-M2SS28-F1
#
_cell.length_a   1.000
_cell.length_b   1.000
_cell.length_c   1.000
_cell.angle_alpha   90.00
_cell.angle_beta   90.00
_cell.angle_gamma   90.00
#
_symmetry.space_group_name_H-M   'P 1'
#
loop_
_entity.id
_entity.type
_entity.pdbx_description
1 polymer ?
#
loop_
_entity_poly.entity_id
_entity_poly.type
_entity_poly.pdbx_seq_one_letter_code
_entity_poly.pdbx_strand_id
1 'polypeptide(L)'
;MPHRNLICRLLFCAIVSVSVLNIFTKASTPRLHHPAKASSHHGSSGIFCPQSSLAKDVLVVLRTGATESLEKVPVHFRTTLQCVPHYVIHSDLDEEIEGHAVHDVLKGVSDKTKQENDDFKLYHQLQKHGRRGVPQQQVMTSLSGSSQGDYMRTDNAGWQLDKWKFLPMIDQAIKAKPDAKWYVFIETDTYLGWNNLLEYLSNFDDSKPYYIGKHLYINQVEFAYGGAGFALSNPAIMKVSEQRSQHLEEYEEFTKTHWVGDCGLGKVFEDSKIPLHRAFPHFQSDSPATLNPATSKIDRDLWCYPTITYHHVSPAEIEELWEFEQDWYKRHQILLRHRDIFTELVRSKIDTSVLEWDNMSADKEYNAHDHSAAANQLERNAWKSFEHCHDLCEEQSDCMQFSFDAGSCAISTTFKLGYAKPSGRIKSGWMLDRVDDLFRQLEDRCGLRDWFAPHESASNTELKLKRMMRRKV
;
A
#
# COMPACT_ATOMS: atom_id res chain seq x y z
N MET A 1 41.97 -34.19 -52.80
CA MET A 1 41.72 -33.11 -51.82
C MET A 1 40.99 -33.66 -50.59
N PRO A 2 41.70 -34.25 -49.60
CA PRO A 2 41.07 -34.84 -48.41
C PRO A 2 41.26 -34.01 -47.12
N HIS A 3 41.99 -32.88 -47.15
CA HIS A 3 42.34 -32.12 -45.94
C HIS A 3 41.29 -31.10 -45.47
N ARG A 4 40.31 -30.70 -46.29
CA ARG A 4 39.24 -29.76 -45.86
C ARG A 4 38.14 -30.42 -45.02
N ASN A 5 37.86 -31.71 -45.21
CA ASN A 5 36.83 -32.42 -44.45
C ASN A 5 37.28 -32.86 -43.05
N LEU A 6 38.59 -32.98 -42.80
CA LEU A 6 39.10 -33.32 -41.48
C LEU A 6 39.06 -32.10 -40.53
N ILE A 7 39.37 -30.92 -41.06
CA ILE A 7 39.39 -29.66 -40.29
C ILE A 7 37.97 -29.23 -39.91
N CYS A 8 36.99 -29.35 -40.81
CA CYS A 8 35.59 -29.06 -40.47
C CYS A 8 35.00 -30.03 -39.44
N ARG A 9 35.39 -31.32 -39.46
CA ARG A 9 34.95 -32.29 -38.43
C ARG A 9 35.59 -32.03 -37.08
N LEU A 10 36.86 -31.63 -37.04
CA LEU A 10 37.55 -31.26 -35.79
C LEU A 10 36.98 -29.96 -35.19
N LEU A 11 36.65 -28.96 -36.01
CA LEU A 11 36.01 -27.73 -35.55
C LEU A 11 34.59 -27.97 -35.03
N PHE A 12 33.79 -28.82 -35.69
CA PHE A 12 32.45 -29.15 -35.22
C PHE A 12 32.48 -29.96 -33.90
N CYS A 13 33.42 -30.90 -33.75
CA CYS A 13 33.61 -31.62 -32.50
C CYS A 13 34.12 -30.70 -31.37
N ALA A 14 34.99 -29.73 -31.65
CA ALA A 14 35.45 -28.77 -30.65
C ALA A 14 34.33 -27.84 -30.16
N ILE A 15 33.48 -27.35 -31.08
CA ILE A 15 32.36 -26.47 -30.73
C ILE A 15 31.29 -27.23 -29.92
N VAL A 16 30.95 -28.46 -30.32
CA VAL A 16 30.00 -29.29 -29.56
C VAL A 16 30.56 -29.70 -28.18
N SER A 17 31.87 -29.94 -28.07
CA SER A 17 32.51 -30.28 -26.79
C SER A 17 32.51 -29.10 -25.81
N VAL A 18 32.75 -27.86 -26.31
CA VAL A 18 32.69 -26.65 -25.48
C VAL A 18 31.25 -26.31 -25.07
N SER A 19 30.27 -26.57 -25.94
CA SER A 19 28.85 -26.39 -25.60
C SER A 19 28.32 -27.44 -24.62
N VAL A 20 28.77 -28.70 -24.70
CA VAL A 20 28.34 -29.77 -23.76
C VAL A 20 29.07 -29.66 -22.40
N LEU A 21 30.32 -29.19 -22.36
CA LEU A 21 31.01 -28.91 -21.09
C LEU A 21 30.41 -27.71 -20.36
N ASN A 22 29.95 -26.65 -21.05
CA ASN A 22 29.25 -25.53 -20.41
C ASN A 22 27.83 -25.86 -19.91
N ILE A 23 27.25 -26.99 -20.35
CA ILE A 23 25.94 -27.47 -19.85
C ILE A 23 26.11 -28.34 -18.59
N PHE A 24 27.29 -28.95 -18.38
CA PHE A 24 27.55 -29.84 -17.24
C PHE A 24 28.52 -29.30 -16.18
N THR A 25 29.20 -28.17 -16.41
CA THR A 25 29.90 -27.44 -15.35
C THR A 25 29.12 -26.19 -14.95
N LYS A 26 28.05 -26.40 -14.17
CA LYS A 26 27.57 -25.36 -13.23
C LYS A 26 28.68 -25.12 -12.22
N ALA A 27 29.67 -24.32 -12.62
CA ALA A 27 30.66 -23.75 -11.74
C ALA A 27 29.91 -23.00 -10.64
N SER A 28 30.05 -23.51 -9.43
CA SER A 28 29.53 -22.89 -8.23
C SER A 28 30.11 -21.48 -8.14
N THR A 29 29.26 -20.47 -8.26
CA THR A 29 29.61 -19.10 -7.94
C THR A 29 30.07 -19.02 -6.48
N PRO A 30 31.11 -18.23 -6.17
CA PRO A 30 31.59 -18.11 -4.80
C PRO A 30 30.51 -17.44 -3.95
N ARG A 31 29.98 -18.19 -2.97
CA ARG A 31 29.15 -17.66 -1.89
C ARG A 31 29.98 -16.64 -1.11
N LEU A 32 29.79 -15.37 -1.41
CA LEU A 32 30.10 -14.29 -0.46
C LEU A 32 29.29 -14.56 0.81
N HIS A 33 29.99 -14.85 1.90
CA HIS A 33 29.40 -14.99 3.23
C HIS A 33 28.74 -13.68 3.64
N HIS A 34 27.40 -13.67 3.68
CA HIS A 34 26.65 -12.79 4.57
C HIS A 34 26.39 -13.53 5.90
N PRO A 35 26.77 -12.96 7.05
CA PRO A 35 26.16 -13.32 8.33
C PRO A 35 24.79 -12.61 8.39
N ALA A 36 23.68 -13.18 8.82
CA ALA A 36 23.42 -14.34 9.65
C ALA A 36 22.18 -15.09 9.12
N LYS A 37 22.11 -16.39 9.42
CA LYS A 37 20.93 -17.23 9.23
C LYS A 37 19.75 -16.63 9.99
N ALA A 38 18.69 -16.22 9.27
CA ALA A 38 17.36 -16.17 9.85
C ALA A 38 16.90 -17.62 10.07
N SER A 39 17.13 -18.13 11.28
CA SER A 39 16.62 -19.41 11.73
C SER A 39 15.13 -19.22 12.01
N SER A 40 14.27 -19.77 11.15
CA SER A 40 12.83 -19.84 11.38
C SER A 40 12.55 -20.78 12.55
N HIS A 41 12.09 -20.24 13.67
CA HIS A 41 11.29 -21.01 14.62
C HIS A 41 9.83 -20.64 14.40
N HIS A 42 9.00 -21.62 14.05
CA HIS A 42 7.57 -21.52 14.27
C HIS A 42 7.37 -21.31 15.78
N GLY A 43 6.84 -20.15 16.16
CA GLY A 43 6.24 -19.99 17.48
C GLY A 43 5.15 -21.05 17.66
N SER A 44 4.77 -21.34 18.90
CA SER A 44 3.80 -22.39 19.25
C SER A 44 2.42 -22.28 18.58
N SER A 45 2.17 -21.23 17.79
CA SER A 45 0.96 -20.97 17.00
C SER A 45 1.10 -21.15 15.48
N GLY A 46 2.29 -21.50 14.93
CA GLY A 46 2.47 -21.68 13.48
C GLY A 46 2.41 -20.39 12.63
N ILE A 47 2.47 -19.22 13.28
CA ILE A 47 2.53 -17.89 12.66
C ILE A 47 3.99 -17.54 12.31
N PHE A 48 4.20 -16.95 11.13
CA PHE A 48 5.44 -16.33 10.70
C PHE A 48 5.50 -14.87 11.19
N CYS A 49 6.50 -14.57 12.03
CA CYS A 49 6.90 -13.21 12.35
C CYS A 49 8.40 -13.02 12.03
N PRO A 50 8.76 -11.91 11.36
CA PRO A 50 10.13 -11.68 10.90
C PRO A 50 11.10 -11.53 12.08
N GLN A 51 12.26 -12.18 11.97
CA GLN A 51 13.32 -12.14 12.99
C GLN A 51 14.27 -10.98 12.70
N SER A 52 13.78 -9.74 12.84
CA SER A 52 14.59 -8.54 12.66
C SER A 52 14.82 -7.84 13.99
N SER A 53 16.07 -7.49 14.30
CA SER A 53 16.39 -6.68 15.48
C SER A 53 15.73 -5.29 15.42
N LEU A 54 15.46 -4.78 14.21
CA LEU A 54 14.81 -3.50 13.99
C LEU A 54 13.38 -3.47 14.52
N ALA A 55 12.70 -4.62 14.59
CA ALA A 55 11.30 -4.70 15.05
C ALA A 55 11.09 -4.08 16.43
N LYS A 56 12.07 -4.21 17.34
CA LYS A 56 12.02 -3.65 18.71
C LYS A 56 12.21 -2.13 18.75
N ASP A 57 12.74 -1.57 17.67
CA ASP A 57 13.06 -0.15 17.54
C ASP A 57 12.00 0.60 16.70
N VAL A 58 10.89 -0.05 16.35
CA VAL A 58 9.81 0.54 15.55
C VAL A 58 8.57 0.69 16.44
N LEU A 59 7.93 1.86 16.41
CA LEU A 59 6.57 2.06 16.92
C LEU A 59 5.59 2.13 15.75
N VAL A 60 4.57 1.27 15.75
CA VAL A 60 3.43 1.41 14.81
C VAL A 60 2.33 2.23 15.46
N VAL A 61 1.88 3.28 14.79
CA VAL A 61 0.78 4.14 15.21
C VAL A 61 -0.42 3.83 14.31
N LEU A 62 -1.44 3.18 14.88
CA LEU A 62 -2.70 2.89 14.20
C LEU A 62 -3.68 4.03 14.45
N ARG A 63 -3.97 4.84 13.43
CA ARG A 63 -4.93 5.95 13.51
C ARG A 63 -6.34 5.47 13.15
N THR A 64 -7.33 5.94 13.90
CA THR A 64 -8.75 5.64 13.67
C THR A 64 -9.65 6.77 14.17
N GLY A 65 -10.96 6.65 14.00
CA GLY A 65 -11.96 7.52 14.65
C GLY A 65 -12.99 6.72 15.43
N ALA A 66 -13.57 7.32 16.47
CA ALA A 66 -14.57 6.67 17.33
C ALA A 66 -15.88 6.32 16.61
N THR A 67 -16.07 6.72 15.35
CA THR A 67 -17.24 6.32 14.54
C THR A 67 -17.06 5.00 13.79
N GLU A 68 -15.82 4.50 13.65
CA GLU A 68 -15.49 3.30 12.86
C GLU A 68 -14.59 2.29 13.58
N SER A 69 -13.91 2.70 14.65
CA SER A 69 -12.85 1.92 15.26
C SER A 69 -13.29 0.57 15.84
N LEU A 70 -14.55 0.41 16.29
CA LEU A 70 -15.05 -0.90 16.76
C LEU A 70 -15.11 -1.94 15.64
N GLU A 71 -15.23 -1.50 14.39
CA GLU A 71 -15.37 -2.40 13.24
C GLU A 71 -14.03 -2.60 12.53
N LYS A 72 -13.19 -1.55 12.48
CA LYS A 72 -11.93 -1.59 11.73
C LYS A 72 -10.68 -1.89 12.57
N VAL A 73 -10.68 -1.72 13.89
CA VAL A 73 -9.50 -2.01 14.74
C VAL A 73 -9.31 -3.51 15.02
N PRO A 74 -10.35 -4.29 15.40
CA PRO A 74 -10.15 -5.67 15.89
C PRO A 74 -9.43 -6.63 14.94
N VAL A 75 -9.52 -6.41 13.62
CA VAL A 75 -8.79 -7.22 12.65
C VAL A 75 -7.27 -7.12 12.83
N HIS A 76 -6.76 -5.95 13.21
CA HIS A 76 -5.32 -5.72 13.37
C HIS A 76 -4.73 -6.54 14.51
N PHE A 77 -5.46 -6.72 15.62
CA PHE A 77 -5.04 -7.58 16.75
C PHE A 77 -4.92 -9.05 16.37
N ARG A 78 -5.74 -9.50 15.42
CA ARG A 78 -5.78 -10.88 14.94
C ARG A 78 -4.89 -11.12 13.72
N THR A 79 -4.22 -10.09 13.21
CA THR A 79 -3.37 -10.15 12.01
C THR A 79 -1.98 -9.55 12.27
N THR A 80 -1.62 -8.44 11.60
CA THR A 80 -0.27 -7.88 11.58
C THR A 80 0.23 -7.50 12.98
N LEU A 81 -0.63 -6.99 13.89
CA LEU A 81 -0.18 -6.59 15.22
C LEU A 81 0.24 -7.76 16.11
N GLN A 82 -0.06 -9.02 15.75
CA GLN A 82 0.52 -10.18 16.42
C GLN A 82 2.05 -10.24 16.30
N CYS A 83 2.62 -9.65 15.23
CA CYS A 83 4.06 -9.62 14.98
C CYS A 83 4.73 -8.28 15.32
N VAL A 84 3.94 -7.23 15.61
CA VAL A 84 4.44 -5.90 15.93
C VAL A 84 4.61 -5.77 17.44
N PRO A 85 5.85 -5.64 17.97
CA PRO A 85 6.08 -5.65 19.41
C PRO A 85 5.66 -4.35 20.11
N HIS A 86 5.60 -3.24 19.39
CA HIS A 86 5.26 -1.93 19.93
C HIS A 86 4.29 -1.20 19.01
N TYR A 87 3.09 -0.95 19.50
CA TYR A 87 2.11 -0.15 18.80
C TYR A 87 1.29 0.70 19.78
N VAL A 88 0.67 1.75 19.24
CA VAL A 88 -0.35 2.56 19.93
C VAL A 88 -1.51 2.81 18.99
N ILE A 89 -2.70 2.98 19.56
CA ILE A 89 -3.92 3.27 18.81
C ILE A 89 -4.33 4.70 19.14
N HIS A 90 -4.39 5.54 18.13
CA HIS A 90 -4.71 6.95 18.24
C HIS A 90 -6.09 7.24 17.62
N SER A 91 -6.94 7.93 18.39
CA SER A 91 -8.33 8.24 18.03
C SER A 91 -8.72 9.65 18.49
N ASP A 92 -10.00 9.98 18.37
CA ASP A 92 -10.66 11.19 18.89
C ASP A 92 -11.41 10.94 20.22
N LEU A 93 -11.26 9.75 20.79
CA LEU A 93 -11.85 9.34 22.07
C LEU A 93 -10.90 8.40 22.83
N ASP A 94 -10.79 8.62 24.14
CA ASP A 94 -10.14 7.67 25.05
C ASP A 94 -11.07 6.51 25.35
N GLU A 95 -10.58 5.29 25.16
CA GLU A 95 -11.37 4.09 25.41
C GLU A 95 -10.51 2.82 25.38
N GLU A 96 -11.19 1.68 25.43
CA GLU A 96 -10.58 0.36 25.34
C GLU A 96 -11.34 -0.47 24.30
N ILE A 97 -10.59 -1.10 23.38
CA ILE A 97 -11.12 -2.03 22.37
C ILE A 97 -10.40 -3.36 22.55
N GLU A 98 -11.14 -4.41 22.87
CA GLU A 98 -10.62 -5.77 23.10
C GLU A 98 -9.40 -5.82 24.04
N GLY A 99 -9.43 -5.06 25.14
CA GLY A 99 -8.34 -5.01 26.12
C GLY A 99 -7.17 -4.09 25.75
N HIS A 100 -7.24 -3.39 24.62
CA HIS A 100 -6.19 -2.47 24.16
C HIS A 100 -6.64 -1.02 24.33
N ALA A 101 -5.77 -0.21 24.91
CA ALA A 101 -6.01 1.21 25.09
C ALA A 101 -6.02 1.95 23.74
N VAL A 102 -7.01 2.82 23.58
CA VAL A 102 -7.13 3.77 22.48
C VAL A 102 -7.05 5.17 23.06
N HIS A 103 -6.19 6.00 22.48
CA HIS A 103 -5.84 7.30 23.05
C HIS A 103 -6.40 8.46 22.22
N ASP A 104 -7.09 9.37 22.90
CA ASP A 104 -7.53 10.64 22.34
C ASP A 104 -6.33 11.57 22.10
N VAL A 105 -5.97 11.76 20.84
CA VAL A 105 -4.88 12.66 20.45
C VAL A 105 -5.33 14.11 20.33
N LEU A 106 -6.64 14.38 20.22
CA LEU A 106 -7.17 15.74 20.05
C LEU A 106 -7.06 16.59 21.31
N LYS A 107 -6.74 15.98 22.46
CA LYS A 107 -6.25 16.70 23.65
C LYS A 107 -5.04 17.59 23.37
N GLY A 108 -4.25 17.27 22.34
CA GLY A 108 -3.11 18.07 21.90
C GLY A 108 -3.46 19.30 21.05
N VAL A 109 -4.75 19.53 20.77
CA VAL A 109 -5.26 20.75 20.12
C VAL A 109 -5.66 21.77 21.19
N SER A 110 -5.39 23.05 20.94
CA SER A 110 -5.66 24.14 21.88
C SER A 110 -7.15 24.23 22.25
N ASP A 111 -7.44 24.60 23.50
CA ASP A 111 -8.82 24.76 23.97
C ASP A 111 -9.56 25.86 23.20
N LYS A 112 -8.85 26.91 22.78
CA LYS A 112 -9.39 27.95 21.92
C LYS A 112 -9.91 27.37 20.60
N THR A 113 -9.07 26.63 19.88
CA THR A 113 -9.46 26.02 18.60
C THR A 113 -10.61 25.03 18.75
N LYS A 114 -10.58 24.19 19.80
CA LYS A 114 -11.67 23.25 20.08
C LYS A 114 -13.01 23.96 20.38
N GLN A 115 -12.99 25.15 20.97
CA GLN A 115 -14.21 25.92 21.29
C GLN A 115 -14.74 26.74 20.11
N GLU A 116 -13.85 27.32 19.31
CA GLU A 116 -14.21 28.26 18.25
C GLU A 116 -14.50 27.59 16.90
N ASN A 117 -14.05 26.34 16.69
CA ASN A 117 -14.17 25.66 15.40
C ASN A 117 -15.26 24.57 15.41
N ASP A 118 -16.14 24.66 14.41
CA ASP A 118 -17.26 23.74 14.19
C ASP A 118 -16.84 22.29 13.91
N ASP A 119 -15.61 22.04 13.44
CA ASP A 119 -15.05 20.70 13.22
C ASP A 119 -15.10 19.86 14.53
N PHE A 120 -15.04 20.50 15.71
CA PHE A 120 -15.05 19.84 17.02
C PHE A 120 -16.44 19.51 17.57
N LYS A 121 -17.53 19.77 16.82
CA LYS A 121 -18.89 19.40 17.27
C LYS A 121 -19.01 17.91 17.62
N LEU A 122 -18.48 17.04 16.76
CA LEU A 122 -18.46 15.59 16.99
C LEU A 122 -17.61 15.25 18.23
N TYR A 123 -16.43 15.84 18.36
CA TYR A 123 -15.56 15.65 19.52
C TYR A 123 -16.28 16.00 20.83
N HIS A 124 -16.95 17.14 20.90
CA HIS A 124 -17.72 17.54 22.10
C HIS A 124 -18.85 16.56 22.43
N GLN A 125 -19.51 15.99 21.41
CA GLN A 125 -20.52 14.94 21.62
C GLN A 125 -19.89 13.66 22.19
N LEU A 126 -18.76 13.22 21.63
CA LEU A 126 -18.01 12.06 22.11
C LEU A 126 -17.55 12.24 23.55
N GLN A 127 -17.00 13.41 23.90
CA GLN A 127 -16.54 13.70 25.27
C GLN A 127 -17.71 13.78 26.27
N LYS A 128 -18.88 14.28 25.85
CA LYS A 128 -20.04 14.43 26.72
C LYS A 128 -20.84 13.14 26.92
N HIS A 129 -20.96 12.32 25.88
CA HIS A 129 -21.89 11.19 25.84
C HIS A 129 -21.21 9.83 25.65
N GLY A 130 -19.88 9.82 25.44
CA GLY A 130 -19.17 8.66 24.92
C GLY A 130 -19.72 8.25 23.55
N ARG A 131 -19.38 7.04 23.10
CA ARG A 131 -19.88 6.50 21.83
C ARG A 131 -21.40 6.37 21.77
N ARG A 132 -22.06 6.07 22.90
CA ARG A 132 -23.52 5.78 22.93
C ARG A 132 -24.37 6.96 22.49
N GLY A 133 -23.84 8.18 22.55
CA GLY A 133 -24.54 9.39 22.13
C GLY A 133 -24.37 9.76 20.65
N VAL A 134 -23.57 9.00 19.88
CA VAL A 134 -23.26 9.30 18.48
C VAL A 134 -23.73 8.13 17.62
N PRO A 135 -24.54 8.37 16.57
CA PRO A 135 -24.88 7.33 15.60
C PRO A 135 -23.58 6.74 15.02
N GLN A 136 -23.42 5.42 15.11
CA GLN A 136 -22.32 4.73 14.46
C GLN A 136 -22.40 5.03 12.97
N GLN A 137 -21.30 5.52 12.40
CA GLN A 137 -21.26 5.77 10.96
C GLN A 137 -21.42 4.42 10.27
N GLN A 138 -22.25 4.34 9.21
CA GLN A 138 -22.31 3.12 8.41
C GLN A 138 -20.92 2.86 7.84
N VAL A 139 -20.20 1.93 8.47
CA VAL A 139 -18.95 1.41 7.95
C VAL A 139 -19.33 0.56 6.76
N MET A 140 -18.82 0.95 5.59
CA MET A 140 -19.05 0.17 4.38
C MET A 140 -18.19 -1.09 4.47
N THR A 141 -18.81 -2.21 4.84
CA THR A 141 -18.18 -3.54 4.95
C THR A 141 -18.13 -4.28 3.61
N SER A 142 -18.62 -3.68 2.51
CA SER A 142 -18.40 -4.21 1.17
C SER A 142 -16.90 -4.24 0.86
N LEU A 143 -16.45 -5.29 0.17
CA LEU A 143 -15.05 -5.43 -0.24
C LEU A 143 -14.58 -4.14 -0.92
N SER A 144 -13.42 -3.68 -0.45
CA SER A 144 -12.84 -2.34 -0.50
C SER A 144 -13.71 -1.17 -0.05
N GLY A 145 -13.44 -0.82 1.21
CA GLY A 145 -13.93 0.41 1.84
C GLY A 145 -13.56 1.64 1.00
N SER A 146 -14.57 2.13 0.28
CA SER A 146 -14.63 3.39 -0.47
C SER A 146 -13.74 3.50 -1.72
N SER A 147 -14.22 2.98 -2.85
CA SER A 147 -13.69 3.34 -4.18
C SER A 147 -13.92 4.82 -4.56
N GLN A 148 -14.76 5.53 -3.80
CA GLN A 148 -14.77 6.98 -3.76
C GLN A 148 -13.90 7.43 -2.60
N GLY A 149 -12.70 7.94 -2.89
CA GLY A 149 -11.85 8.53 -1.88
C GLY A 149 -12.67 9.49 -1.01
N ASP A 150 -12.76 9.17 0.29
CA ASP A 150 -13.53 9.94 1.28
C ASP A 150 -13.08 11.42 1.38
N TYR A 151 -11.97 11.77 0.71
CA TYR A 151 -11.55 13.12 0.39
C TYR A 151 -12.66 14.02 -0.21
N MET A 152 -13.68 13.48 -0.89
CA MET A 152 -14.79 14.29 -1.41
C MET A 152 -16.02 14.37 -0.48
N ARG A 153 -16.00 13.72 0.70
CA ARG A 153 -17.10 13.80 1.68
C ARG A 153 -16.82 14.88 2.72
N THR A 154 -16.68 16.13 2.25
CA THR A 154 -16.42 17.32 3.10
C THR A 154 -17.49 17.56 4.16
N ASP A 155 -18.66 16.95 4.01
CA ASP A 155 -19.83 17.16 4.85
C ASP A 155 -19.89 16.12 6.00
N ASN A 156 -18.94 15.18 6.02
CA ASN A 156 -18.84 14.16 7.05
C ASN A 156 -18.10 14.72 8.29
N ALA A 157 -18.82 14.83 9.41
CA ALA A 157 -18.27 15.32 10.68
C ALA A 157 -17.07 14.50 11.19
N GLY A 158 -17.04 13.19 10.92
CA GLY A 158 -15.88 12.34 11.23
C GLY A 158 -14.65 12.75 10.45
N TRP A 159 -14.81 13.04 9.16
CA TRP A 159 -13.72 13.46 8.29
C TRP A 159 -13.22 14.88 8.61
N GLN A 160 -14.14 15.80 8.88
CA GLN A 160 -13.80 17.16 9.34
C GLN A 160 -12.98 17.14 10.63
N LEU A 161 -13.29 16.22 11.55
CA LEU A 161 -12.54 16.07 12.79
C LEU A 161 -11.19 15.37 12.58
N ASP A 162 -11.12 14.39 11.68
CA ASP A 162 -9.93 13.54 11.50
C ASP A 162 -8.68 14.32 11.11
N LYS A 163 -8.82 15.38 10.29
CA LYS A 163 -7.68 16.22 9.88
C LYS A 163 -6.90 16.80 11.07
N TRP A 164 -7.55 17.00 12.22
CA TRP A 164 -6.94 17.56 13.43
C TRP A 164 -6.05 16.58 14.20
N LYS A 165 -6.10 15.28 13.90
CA LYS A 165 -5.31 14.25 14.59
C LYS A 165 -3.84 14.23 14.17
N PHE A 166 -3.53 14.62 12.93
CA PHE A 166 -2.22 14.42 12.30
C PHE A 166 -1.05 15.09 13.04
N LEU A 167 -1.25 16.29 13.56
CA LEU A 167 -0.19 17.02 14.25
C LEU A 167 -0.03 16.56 15.70
N PRO A 168 -1.06 16.49 16.55
CA PRO A 168 -0.88 16.06 17.93
C PRO A 168 -0.50 14.57 18.07
N MET A 169 -0.84 13.71 17.10
CA MET A 169 -0.41 12.31 17.14
C MET A 169 1.12 12.15 17.06
N ILE A 170 1.84 13.13 16.50
CA ILE A 170 3.32 13.15 16.48
C ILE A 170 3.87 13.18 17.90
N ASP A 171 3.37 14.09 18.72
CA ASP A 171 3.83 14.26 20.10
C ASP A 171 3.44 13.06 20.97
N GLN A 172 2.26 12.48 20.73
CA GLN A 172 1.81 11.28 21.45
C GLN A 172 2.62 10.04 21.08
N ALA A 173 3.00 9.88 19.80
CA ALA A 173 3.87 8.80 19.37
C ALA A 173 5.25 8.87 20.05
N ILE A 174 5.84 10.07 20.12
CA ILE A 174 7.11 10.30 20.84
C ILE A 174 6.97 9.93 22.32
N LYS A 175 5.88 10.35 22.99
CA LYS A 175 5.66 10.02 24.40
C LYS A 175 5.53 8.51 24.64
N ALA A 176 4.88 7.80 23.72
CA ALA A 176 4.66 6.36 23.84
C ALA A 176 5.96 5.56 23.72
N LYS A 177 6.85 5.94 22.81
CA LYS A 177 8.14 5.25 22.62
C LYS A 177 9.24 6.21 22.18
N PRO A 178 9.81 7.02 23.09
CA PRO A 178 10.77 8.09 22.74
C PRO A 178 12.10 7.55 22.17
N ASP A 179 12.43 6.29 22.47
CA ASP A 179 13.63 5.59 22.02
C ASP A 179 13.45 4.82 20.70
N ALA A 180 12.26 4.87 20.08
CA ALA A 180 12.05 4.25 18.77
C ALA A 180 12.94 4.90 17.72
N LYS A 181 13.59 4.11 16.87
CA LYS A 181 14.31 4.57 15.68
C LYS A 181 13.35 5.01 14.58
N TRP A 182 12.21 4.34 14.47
CA TRP A 182 11.21 4.56 13.45
C TRP A 182 9.81 4.61 14.04
N TYR A 183 9.00 5.52 13.52
CA TYR A 183 7.59 5.68 13.83
C TYR A 183 6.82 5.49 12.53
N VAL A 184 5.94 4.50 12.47
CA VAL A 184 5.21 4.12 11.27
C VAL A 184 3.72 4.32 11.50
N PHE A 185 3.11 5.19 10.71
CA PHE A 185 1.72 5.59 10.85
C PHE A 185 0.90 4.90 9.76
N ILE A 186 -0.19 4.25 10.15
CA ILE A 186 -1.15 3.59 9.27
C ILE A 186 -2.57 3.87 9.74
N GLU A 187 -3.55 3.70 8.84
CA GLU A 187 -4.98 3.79 9.16
C GLU A 187 -5.59 2.39 9.32
N THR A 188 -6.79 2.32 9.87
CA THR A 188 -7.43 1.02 10.16
C THR A 188 -7.91 0.24 8.93
N ASP A 189 -7.94 0.86 7.77
CA ASP A 189 -8.18 0.24 6.45
C ASP A 189 -6.91 0.24 5.58
N THR A 190 -5.74 0.17 6.23
CA THR A 190 -4.44 -0.01 5.61
C THR A 190 -3.83 -1.34 6.03
N TYR A 191 -3.61 -2.24 5.08
CA TYR A 191 -2.82 -3.45 5.31
C TYR A 191 -1.34 -3.09 5.45
N LEU A 192 -0.64 -3.73 6.39
CA LEU A 192 0.79 -3.54 6.62
C LEU A 192 1.55 -4.87 6.48
N GLY A 193 2.37 -4.99 5.43
CA GLY A 193 3.34 -6.05 5.24
C GLY A 193 4.57 -5.85 6.13
N TRP A 194 4.53 -6.43 7.33
CA TRP A 194 5.50 -6.14 8.40
C TRP A 194 6.93 -6.54 8.03
N ASN A 195 7.13 -7.71 7.41
CA ASN A 195 8.47 -8.15 7.00
C ASN A 195 9.08 -7.21 5.96
N ASN A 196 8.30 -6.82 4.95
CA ASN A 196 8.74 -5.90 3.91
C ASN A 196 9.07 -4.51 4.46
N LEU A 197 8.28 -4.01 5.41
CA LEU A 197 8.56 -2.74 6.08
C LEU A 197 9.92 -2.77 6.79
N LEU A 198 10.19 -3.81 7.58
CA LEU A 198 11.44 -3.91 8.34
C LEU A 198 12.66 -4.00 7.43
N GLU A 199 12.57 -4.79 6.36
CA GLU A 199 13.63 -4.86 5.35
C GLU A 199 13.83 -3.51 4.66
N TYR A 200 12.74 -2.82 4.28
CA TYR A 200 12.81 -1.50 3.66
C TYR A 200 13.50 -0.48 4.57
N LEU A 201 13.06 -0.35 5.82
CA LEU A 201 13.63 0.60 6.79
C LEU A 201 15.09 0.28 7.16
N SER A 202 15.51 -0.99 7.10
CA SER A 202 16.90 -1.39 7.37
C SER A 202 17.93 -0.77 6.42
N ASN A 203 17.48 -0.30 5.25
CA ASN A 203 18.33 0.34 4.24
C ASN A 203 18.64 1.81 4.54
N PHE A 204 17.94 2.42 5.49
CA PHE A 204 18.09 3.82 5.85
C PHE A 204 19.03 3.99 7.05
N ASP A 205 19.68 5.16 7.15
CA ASP A 205 20.44 5.55 8.34
C ASP A 205 19.51 6.21 9.35
N ASP A 206 19.04 5.47 10.35
CA ASP A 206 18.07 5.94 11.35
C ASP A 206 18.54 7.18 12.15
N SER A 207 19.82 7.55 12.06
CA SER A 207 20.35 8.80 12.64
C SER A 207 20.12 10.06 11.80
N LYS A 208 19.55 9.94 10.60
CA LYS A 208 19.20 11.08 9.73
C LYS A 208 17.68 11.36 9.74
N PRO A 209 17.25 12.60 9.46
CA PRO A 209 15.82 12.93 9.42
C PRO A 209 15.19 12.47 8.10
N TYR A 210 14.42 11.38 8.16
CA TYR A 210 13.67 10.84 7.04
C TYR A 210 12.17 11.00 7.27
N TYR A 211 11.49 11.53 6.27
CA TYR A 211 10.04 11.50 6.10
C TYR A 211 9.76 10.63 4.87
N ILE A 212 9.12 9.47 5.02
CA ILE A 212 8.99 8.47 3.96
C ILE A 212 7.53 8.12 3.74
N GLY A 213 7.04 8.17 2.50
CA GLY A 213 5.68 7.74 2.19
C GLY A 213 5.27 7.97 0.74
N LYS A 214 4.01 7.66 0.41
CA LYS A 214 3.46 7.90 -0.93
C LYS A 214 3.21 9.38 -1.14
N HIS A 215 3.89 9.99 -2.11
CA HIS A 215 3.78 11.44 -2.36
C HIS A 215 2.42 11.87 -2.92
N LEU A 216 1.95 13.00 -2.41
CA LEU A 216 0.87 13.84 -2.94
C LEU A 216 1.32 15.30 -2.95
N TYR A 217 0.56 16.12 -3.66
CA TYR A 217 0.81 17.55 -3.80
C TYR A 217 -0.47 18.35 -3.69
N ILE A 218 -0.49 19.35 -2.81
CA ILE A 218 -1.55 20.36 -2.72
C ILE A 218 -0.88 21.72 -2.56
N ASN A 219 -1.24 22.69 -3.42
CA ASN A 219 -0.79 24.08 -3.33
C ASN A 219 0.72 24.25 -3.03
N GLN A 220 1.57 23.47 -3.73
CA GLN A 220 3.05 23.42 -3.62
C GLN A 220 3.62 22.66 -2.42
N VAL A 221 2.79 22.21 -1.47
CA VAL A 221 3.24 21.35 -0.37
C VAL A 221 3.29 19.90 -0.87
N GLU A 222 4.48 19.29 -0.81
CA GLU A 222 4.67 17.85 -1.01
C GLU A 222 4.53 17.11 0.32
N PHE A 223 3.67 16.09 0.38
CA PHE A 223 3.42 15.35 1.61
C PHE A 223 3.15 13.86 1.36
N ALA A 224 3.36 13.04 2.39
CA ALA A 224 2.99 11.64 2.37
C ALA A 224 1.48 11.50 2.60
N TYR A 225 0.82 10.77 1.71
CA TYR A 225 -0.59 10.43 1.86
C TYR A 225 -0.82 9.59 3.13
N GLY A 226 -1.64 10.11 4.04
CA GLY A 226 -1.95 9.48 5.33
C GLY A 226 -2.50 8.06 5.20
N GLY A 227 -3.44 7.84 4.28
CA GLY A 227 -4.08 6.53 4.07
C GLY A 227 -3.11 5.45 3.60
N ALA A 228 -2.19 5.80 2.70
CA ALA A 228 -1.14 4.88 2.28
C ALA A 228 -0.14 4.54 3.41
N GLY A 229 -0.17 5.28 4.51
CA GLY A 229 0.80 5.20 5.59
C GLY A 229 2.12 5.92 5.28
N PHE A 230 2.88 6.19 6.34
CA PHE A 230 4.18 6.84 6.25
C PHE A 230 5.09 6.46 7.42
N ALA A 231 6.40 6.61 7.23
CA ALA A 231 7.42 6.34 8.23
C ALA A 231 8.28 7.56 8.50
N LEU A 232 8.54 7.83 9.78
CA LEU A 232 9.40 8.89 10.27
C LEU A 232 10.57 8.28 11.03
N SER A 233 11.79 8.75 10.76
CA SER A 233 12.91 8.44 11.65
C SER A 233 12.84 9.27 12.93
N ASN A 234 13.51 8.82 13.98
CA ASN A 234 13.55 9.54 15.26
C ASN A 234 13.98 11.02 15.12
N PRO A 235 15.09 11.36 14.43
CA PRO A 235 15.48 12.76 14.27
C PRO A 235 14.44 13.59 13.51
N ALA A 236 13.70 13.00 12.57
CA ALA A 236 12.66 13.70 11.83
C ALA A 236 11.46 14.02 12.71
N ILE A 237 10.93 13.03 13.45
CA ILE A 237 9.74 13.23 14.29
C ILE A 237 10.02 14.23 15.42
N MET A 238 11.22 14.18 16.02
CA MET A 238 11.63 15.11 17.08
C MET A 238 11.69 16.55 16.57
N LYS A 239 12.28 16.75 15.38
CA LYS A 239 12.36 18.09 14.76
C LYS A 239 10.98 18.65 14.41
N VAL A 240 10.07 17.82 13.90
CA VAL A 240 8.69 18.22 13.59
C VAL A 240 7.89 18.55 14.85
N SER A 241 8.07 17.79 15.93
CA SER A 241 7.46 18.08 17.24
C SER A 241 7.93 19.44 17.78
N GLU A 242 9.25 19.71 17.74
CA GLU A 242 9.81 20.99 18.15
C GLU A 242 9.27 22.15 17.30
N GLN A 243 9.29 22.01 15.97
CA GLN A 243 8.75 23.01 15.05
C GLN A 243 7.28 23.32 15.33
N ARG A 244 6.46 22.28 15.52
CA ARG A 244 5.04 22.38 15.87
C ARG A 244 4.86 23.15 17.19
N SER A 245 5.65 22.83 18.21
CA SER A 245 5.52 23.45 19.53
C SER A 245 5.77 24.96 19.53
N GLN A 246 6.64 25.44 18.62
CA GLN A 246 6.99 26.86 18.48
C GLN A 246 5.97 27.66 17.65
N HIS A 247 5.19 26.99 16.78
CA HIS A 247 4.28 27.62 15.82
C HIS A 247 2.87 27.01 15.88
N LEU A 248 2.42 26.61 17.08
CA LEU A 248 1.17 25.87 17.27
C LEU A 248 -0.04 26.60 16.68
N GLU A 249 -0.18 27.90 16.95
CA GLU A 249 -1.31 28.71 16.44
C GLU A 249 -1.30 28.80 14.91
N GLU A 250 -0.13 28.92 14.28
CA GLU A 250 0.00 28.96 12.81
C GLU A 250 -0.48 27.63 12.19
N TYR A 251 -0.05 26.50 12.74
CA TYR A 251 -0.41 25.20 12.21
C TYR A 251 -1.87 24.82 12.48
N GLU A 252 -2.45 25.26 13.61
CA GLU A 252 -3.88 25.12 13.85
C GLU A 252 -4.71 25.98 12.87
N GLU A 253 -4.30 27.22 12.59
CA GLU A 253 -4.99 28.07 11.59
C GLU A 253 -4.84 27.51 10.16
N PHE A 254 -3.66 26.95 9.82
CA PHE A 254 -3.47 26.23 8.56
C PHE A 254 -4.41 25.02 8.46
N THR A 255 -4.49 24.20 9.52
CA THR A 255 -5.36 23.01 9.56
C THR A 255 -6.85 23.37 9.50
N LYS A 256 -7.24 24.50 10.09
CA LYS A 256 -8.61 25.02 10.01
C LYS A 256 -9.02 25.37 8.59
N THR A 257 -8.15 26.07 7.86
CA THR A 257 -8.43 26.59 6.51
C THR A 257 -8.22 25.56 5.40
N HIS A 258 -7.59 24.42 5.71
CA HIS A 258 -7.38 23.30 4.79
C HIS A 258 -8.28 22.10 5.14
N TRP A 259 -8.60 21.28 4.13
CA TRP A 259 -9.45 20.10 4.29
C TRP A 259 -8.66 18.78 4.40
N VAL A 260 -7.32 18.84 4.31
CA VAL A 260 -6.41 17.67 4.22
C VAL A 260 -5.40 17.69 5.36
N GLY A 261 -5.58 16.82 6.37
CA GLY A 261 -4.78 16.82 7.60
C GLY A 261 -3.31 16.43 7.41
N ASP A 262 -3.04 15.45 6.55
CA ASP A 262 -1.70 15.04 6.14
C ASP A 262 -0.95 16.14 5.37
N CYS A 263 -1.65 17.00 4.64
CA CYS A 263 -1.05 18.21 4.07
C CYS A 263 -0.58 19.18 5.16
N GLY A 264 -1.31 19.28 6.28
CA GLY A 264 -0.89 20.05 7.45
C GLY A 264 0.42 19.53 8.04
N LEU A 265 0.56 18.21 8.18
CA LEU A 265 1.82 17.59 8.59
C LEU A 265 2.95 17.84 7.57
N GLY A 266 2.64 17.74 6.27
CA GLY A 266 3.57 18.07 5.18
C GLY A 266 4.12 19.50 5.26
N LYS A 267 3.27 20.48 5.58
CA LYS A 267 3.68 21.87 5.81
C LYS A 267 4.71 21.98 6.95
N VAL A 268 4.51 21.27 8.06
CA VAL A 268 5.49 21.27 9.16
C VAL A 268 6.84 20.65 8.72
N PHE A 269 6.81 19.59 7.91
CA PHE A 269 8.02 19.00 7.33
C PHE A 269 8.76 19.95 6.38
N GLU A 270 8.02 20.68 5.53
CA GLU A 270 8.55 21.69 4.61
C GLU A 270 9.20 22.86 5.38
N ASP A 271 8.55 23.36 6.43
CA ASP A 271 9.11 24.38 7.31
C ASP A 271 10.37 23.88 8.02
N SER A 272 10.33 22.62 8.45
CA SER A 272 11.46 21.91 9.07
C SER A 272 12.58 21.56 8.09
N LYS A 273 12.43 21.84 6.78
CA LYS A 273 13.41 21.53 5.72
C LYS A 273 13.77 20.04 5.66
N ILE A 274 12.79 19.17 5.89
CA ILE A 274 12.92 17.72 5.72
C ILE A 274 12.09 17.33 4.48
N PRO A 275 12.73 16.97 3.36
CA PRO A 275 12.00 16.61 2.15
C PRO A 275 11.34 15.23 2.29
N LEU A 276 10.24 15.04 1.57
CA LEU A 276 9.61 13.73 1.45
C LEU A 276 10.49 12.78 0.62
N HIS A 277 10.75 11.61 1.18
CA HIS A 277 11.25 10.46 0.45
C HIS A 277 10.08 9.72 -0.21
N ARG A 278 9.95 9.86 -1.53
CA ARG A 278 8.89 9.24 -2.33
C ARG A 278 9.01 7.72 -2.32
N ALA A 279 8.10 7.06 -1.61
CA ALA A 279 8.15 5.63 -1.34
C ALA A 279 7.25 4.78 -2.28
N PHE A 280 6.67 5.37 -3.33
CA PHE A 280 6.02 4.58 -4.38
C PHE A 280 7.04 3.61 -4.99
N PRO A 281 6.69 2.35 -5.30
CA PRO A 281 5.37 1.72 -5.13
C PRO A 281 5.22 0.90 -3.84
N HIS A 282 6.12 1.03 -2.86
CA HIS A 282 6.04 0.25 -1.63
C HIS A 282 4.84 0.66 -0.76
N PHE A 283 4.58 1.95 -0.64
CA PHE A 283 3.39 2.48 0.04
C PHE A 283 2.30 2.78 -1.01
N GLN A 284 1.13 2.12 -0.93
CA GLN A 284 0.03 2.29 -1.88
C GLN A 284 -1.21 2.92 -1.26
N SER A 285 -1.90 3.74 -2.07
CA SER A 285 -3.22 4.28 -1.72
C SER A 285 -4.37 3.35 -2.06
N ASP A 286 -4.12 2.39 -2.94
CA ASP A 286 -5.16 1.60 -3.56
C ASP A 286 -5.06 0.17 -3.01
N SER A 287 -6.17 -0.55 -3.01
CA SER A 287 -6.18 -1.97 -2.69
C SER A 287 -5.70 -2.77 -3.91
N PRO A 288 -5.28 -4.04 -3.76
CA PRO A 288 -4.99 -4.89 -4.91
C PRO A 288 -6.16 -4.99 -5.90
N ALA A 289 -7.37 -4.67 -5.46
CA ALA A 289 -8.57 -4.74 -6.26
C ALA A 289 -8.81 -3.51 -7.14
N THR A 290 -8.52 -2.28 -6.68
CA THR A 290 -8.58 -1.05 -7.51
C THR A 290 -7.30 -0.76 -8.28
N LEU A 291 -6.19 -1.32 -7.84
CA LEU A 291 -4.87 -0.99 -8.35
C LEU A 291 -4.64 -1.58 -9.75
N ASN A 292 -4.17 -0.75 -10.69
CA ASN A 292 -3.70 -1.24 -11.99
C ASN A 292 -2.26 -1.76 -11.86
N PRO A 293 -2.01 -3.08 -12.08
CA PRO A 293 -0.68 -3.68 -11.96
C PRO A 293 0.35 -3.12 -12.95
N ALA A 294 -0.11 -2.56 -14.08
CA ALA A 294 0.74 -1.97 -15.10
C ALA A 294 1.21 -0.54 -14.76
N THR A 295 0.85 -0.01 -13.59
CA THR A 295 1.22 1.35 -13.18
C THR A 295 2.74 1.50 -13.08
N SER A 296 3.28 2.49 -13.78
CA SER A 296 4.68 2.93 -13.64
C SER A 296 4.71 4.41 -13.28
N LYS A 297 5.42 4.76 -12.20
CA LYS A 297 5.62 6.15 -11.74
C LYS A 297 7.01 6.29 -11.19
N ILE A 298 7.60 7.49 -11.31
CA ILE A 298 8.95 7.83 -10.82
C ILE A 298 10.01 6.79 -11.24
N ASP A 299 9.92 6.31 -12.49
CA ASP A 299 10.79 5.27 -13.08
C ASP A 299 10.76 3.93 -12.32
N ARG A 300 9.63 3.60 -11.71
CA ARG A 300 9.40 2.35 -10.98
C ARG A 300 8.13 1.68 -11.47
N ASP A 301 8.29 0.46 -11.99
CA ASP A 301 7.18 -0.40 -12.41
C ASP A 301 6.59 -1.12 -11.20
N LEU A 302 5.36 -0.79 -10.82
CA LEU A 302 4.71 -1.31 -9.62
C LEU A 302 4.84 -2.83 -9.48
N TRP A 303 4.54 -3.55 -10.55
CA TRP A 303 4.60 -5.01 -10.65
C TRP A 303 5.87 -5.62 -10.05
N CYS A 304 7.03 -5.03 -10.35
CA CYS A 304 8.32 -5.59 -10.00
C CYS A 304 8.75 -5.34 -8.56
N TYR A 305 8.02 -4.47 -7.85
CA TYR A 305 8.47 -3.98 -6.56
C TYR A 305 7.76 -4.69 -5.40
N PRO A 306 8.45 -4.79 -4.26
CA PRO A 306 7.90 -5.19 -2.97
C PRO A 306 6.75 -4.28 -2.52
N THR A 307 5.73 -4.87 -1.91
CA THR A 307 4.60 -4.11 -1.33
C THR A 307 4.72 -3.99 0.19
N ILE A 308 4.51 -2.80 0.74
CA ILE A 308 4.52 -2.56 2.20
C ILE A 308 3.12 -2.26 2.69
N THR A 309 2.37 -1.40 1.98
CA THR A 309 0.99 -1.10 2.33
C THR A 309 0.06 -1.20 1.13
N TYR A 310 -1.19 -1.56 1.41
CA TYR A 310 -2.34 -1.32 0.55
C TYR A 310 -3.40 -0.60 1.38
N HIS A 311 -4.13 0.33 0.77
CA HIS A 311 -5.13 1.14 1.46
C HIS A 311 -6.50 1.04 0.77
N HIS A 312 -7.54 1.49 1.46
CA HIS A 312 -8.95 1.19 1.19
C HIS A 312 -9.26 -0.31 1.25
N VAL A 313 -8.56 -1.06 2.11
CA VAL A 313 -8.83 -2.48 2.34
C VAL A 313 -9.78 -2.69 3.51
N SER A 314 -10.84 -3.44 3.28
CA SER A 314 -11.78 -3.87 4.31
C SER A 314 -11.12 -4.80 5.33
N PRO A 315 -11.72 -5.00 6.53
CA PRO A 315 -11.23 -5.99 7.48
C PRO A 315 -11.08 -7.39 6.89
N ALA A 316 -12.01 -7.82 6.03
CA ALA A 316 -11.91 -9.13 5.37
C ALA A 316 -10.71 -9.21 4.40
N GLU A 317 -10.42 -8.14 3.67
CA GLU A 317 -9.24 -8.08 2.78
C GLU A 317 -7.93 -8.01 3.58
N ILE A 318 -7.92 -7.38 4.76
CA ILE A 318 -6.75 -7.40 5.66
C ILE A 318 -6.47 -8.83 6.15
N GLU A 319 -7.50 -9.57 6.56
CA GLU A 319 -7.36 -10.98 6.96
C GLU A 319 -6.82 -11.83 5.80
N GLU A 320 -7.39 -11.69 4.61
CA GLU A 320 -6.96 -12.44 3.42
C GLU A 320 -5.51 -12.11 2.99
N LEU A 321 -5.14 -10.82 2.99
CA LEU A 321 -3.78 -10.40 2.68
C LEU A 321 -2.78 -10.90 3.72
N TRP A 322 -3.16 -10.91 5.00
CA TRP A 322 -2.33 -11.45 6.07
C TRP A 322 -2.17 -12.97 5.91
N GLU A 323 -3.24 -13.72 5.67
CA GLU A 323 -3.18 -15.17 5.44
C GLU A 323 -2.28 -15.52 4.24
N PHE A 324 -2.41 -14.76 3.15
CA PHE A 324 -1.57 -14.88 1.98
C PHE A 324 -0.09 -14.59 2.30
N GLU A 325 0.22 -13.52 3.05
CA GLU A 325 1.58 -13.22 3.49
C GLU A 325 2.17 -14.34 4.38
N GLN A 326 1.36 -14.86 5.31
CA GLN A 326 1.76 -15.95 6.20
C GLN A 326 2.11 -17.23 5.43
N ASP A 327 1.31 -17.57 4.41
CA ASP A 327 1.60 -18.71 3.53
C ASP A 327 2.83 -18.45 2.64
N TRP A 328 2.94 -17.24 2.08
CA TRP A 328 4.08 -16.83 1.25
C TRP A 328 5.41 -17.07 1.98
N TYR A 329 5.55 -16.60 3.22
CA TYR A 329 6.80 -16.74 3.97
C TYR A 329 7.03 -18.13 4.59
N LYS A 330 6.02 -19.01 4.57
CA LYS A 330 6.24 -20.45 4.83
C LYS A 330 6.90 -21.14 3.64
N ARG A 331 6.57 -20.70 2.42
CA ARG A 331 7.06 -21.30 1.16
C ARG A 331 8.34 -20.64 0.63
N HIS A 332 8.54 -19.35 0.93
CA HIS A 332 9.56 -18.53 0.30
C HIS A 332 10.44 -17.78 1.30
N GLN A 333 11.69 -17.52 0.90
CA GLN A 333 12.65 -16.70 1.65
C GLN A 333 12.89 -15.33 0.98
N ILE A 334 12.03 -14.95 0.04
CA ILE A 334 12.10 -13.69 -0.71
C ILE A 334 10.95 -12.78 -0.32
N LEU A 335 11.17 -11.48 -0.48
CA LEU A 335 10.19 -10.47 -0.10
C LEU A 335 8.99 -10.46 -1.05
N LEU A 336 7.81 -10.26 -0.47
CA LEU A 336 6.55 -10.30 -1.19
C LEU A 336 6.39 -9.07 -2.11
N ARG A 337 6.12 -9.29 -3.40
CA ARG A 337 5.97 -8.22 -4.40
C ARG A 337 4.53 -8.06 -4.85
N HIS A 338 4.26 -6.92 -5.49
CA HIS A 338 2.97 -6.68 -6.15
C HIS A 338 2.63 -7.82 -7.13
N ARG A 339 3.59 -8.26 -7.97
CA ARG A 339 3.36 -9.39 -8.90
C ARG A 339 2.87 -10.67 -8.21
N ASP A 340 3.34 -10.95 -7.00
CA ASP A 340 3.07 -12.22 -6.33
C ASP A 340 1.61 -12.21 -5.84
N ILE A 341 1.14 -11.07 -5.34
CA ILE A 341 -0.27 -10.83 -5.01
C ILE A 341 -1.14 -10.87 -6.26
N PHE A 342 -0.73 -10.22 -7.35
CA PHE A 342 -1.54 -10.22 -8.56
C PHE A 342 -1.64 -11.61 -9.19
N THR A 343 -0.55 -12.39 -9.18
CA THR A 343 -0.46 -13.69 -9.83
C THR A 343 -1.09 -14.82 -9.00
N GLU A 344 -0.92 -14.82 -7.67
CA GLU A 344 -1.40 -15.92 -6.82
C GLU A 344 -2.72 -15.60 -6.10
N LEU A 345 -3.01 -14.33 -5.79
CA LEU A 345 -4.22 -13.93 -5.04
C LEU A 345 -5.30 -13.27 -5.91
N VAL A 346 -4.93 -12.32 -6.77
CA VAL A 346 -5.93 -11.59 -7.59
C VAL A 346 -6.37 -12.43 -8.78
N ARG A 347 -5.44 -13.09 -9.48
CA ARG A 347 -5.73 -13.88 -10.68
C ARG A 347 -6.69 -15.04 -10.44
N SER A 348 -6.74 -15.58 -9.22
CA SER A 348 -7.66 -16.66 -8.84
C SER A 348 -9.11 -16.19 -8.66
N LYS A 349 -9.35 -14.87 -8.63
CA LYS A 349 -10.68 -14.29 -8.40
C LYS A 349 -11.38 -13.82 -9.69
N ILE A 350 -10.68 -13.83 -10.82
CA ILE A 350 -11.23 -13.38 -12.12
C ILE A 350 -11.63 -14.58 -12.98
N ASP A 351 -12.67 -14.39 -13.80
CA ASP A 351 -13.15 -15.37 -14.78
C ASP A 351 -13.75 -14.63 -16.00
N THR A 352 -14.10 -15.35 -17.06
CA THR A 352 -14.81 -14.79 -18.22
C THR A 352 -16.21 -14.25 -17.86
N SER A 353 -16.77 -14.67 -16.72
CA SER A 353 -18.10 -14.28 -16.26
C SER A 353 -18.25 -14.44 -14.74
N VAL A 354 -18.28 -13.32 -14.02
CA VAL A 354 -18.50 -13.26 -12.57
C VAL A 354 -19.76 -12.45 -12.28
N LEU A 355 -20.71 -13.06 -11.56
CA LEU A 355 -21.98 -12.44 -11.16
C LEU A 355 -21.77 -11.55 -9.92
N GLU A 356 -22.65 -10.55 -9.76
CA GLU A 356 -22.66 -9.67 -8.58
C GLU A 356 -21.29 -9.03 -8.33
N TRP A 357 -20.61 -8.64 -9.40
CA TRP A 357 -19.24 -8.15 -9.35
C TRP A 357 -19.07 -6.94 -10.27
N ASP A 358 -18.47 -5.89 -9.74
CA ASP A 358 -18.14 -4.66 -10.44
C ASP A 358 -16.61 -4.59 -10.60
N ASN A 359 -16.11 -5.00 -11.76
CA ASN A 359 -14.68 -4.88 -12.10
C ASN A 359 -14.22 -3.44 -12.40
N MET A 360 -15.10 -2.46 -12.23
CA MET A 360 -14.84 -1.03 -12.46
C MET A 360 -14.48 -0.68 -13.91
N SER A 361 -15.01 -1.44 -14.87
CA SER A 361 -14.93 -1.04 -16.28
C SER A 361 -15.67 0.29 -16.49
N ALA A 362 -14.96 1.30 -16.96
CA ALA A 362 -15.47 2.67 -17.04
C ALA A 362 -14.83 3.53 -18.14
N ASP A 363 -13.96 2.97 -19.00
CA ASP A 363 -13.28 3.78 -20.03
C ASP A 363 -14.24 4.19 -21.14
N LYS A 364 -15.19 3.31 -21.50
CA LYS A 364 -16.31 3.60 -22.40
C LYS A 364 -17.57 2.87 -21.96
N GLU A 365 -18.71 3.52 -22.11
CA GLU A 365 -20.02 2.99 -21.79
C GLU A 365 -20.95 3.03 -23.01
N TYR A 366 -21.69 1.94 -23.21
CA TYR A 366 -22.61 1.71 -24.32
C TYR A 366 -23.99 1.39 -23.73
N ASN A 367 -24.98 2.22 -24.06
CA ASN A 367 -26.35 2.10 -23.57
C ASN A 367 -27.37 2.38 -24.71
N ALA A 368 -28.65 2.08 -24.45
CA ALA A 368 -29.71 2.25 -25.45
C ALA A 368 -29.88 3.70 -25.94
N HIS A 369 -29.75 4.67 -25.03
CA HIS A 369 -30.00 6.07 -25.33
C HIS A 369 -28.95 6.62 -26.29
N ASP A 370 -27.68 6.34 -26.02
CA ASP A 370 -26.55 6.94 -26.73
C ASP A 370 -26.13 6.12 -27.96
N HIS A 371 -26.33 4.81 -27.94
CA HIS A 371 -25.73 3.90 -28.92
C HIS A 371 -26.73 3.13 -29.78
N SER A 372 -28.05 3.31 -29.61
CA SER A 372 -29.05 2.62 -30.45
C SER A 372 -28.92 2.91 -31.96
N ALA A 373 -28.38 4.08 -32.32
CA ALA A 373 -28.15 4.51 -33.70
C ALA A 373 -26.67 4.53 -34.12
N ALA A 374 -25.76 3.95 -33.33
CA ALA A 374 -24.34 3.88 -33.68
C ALA A 374 -24.14 3.23 -35.07
N ALA A 375 -23.10 3.57 -35.83
CA ALA A 375 -22.89 2.99 -37.16
C ALA A 375 -22.35 1.55 -37.11
N ASN A 376 -21.55 1.24 -36.08
CA ASN A 376 -21.02 -0.09 -35.83
C ASN A 376 -22.10 -0.99 -35.19
N GLN A 377 -22.28 -2.20 -35.73
CA GLN A 377 -23.31 -3.14 -35.28
C GLN A 377 -23.04 -3.69 -33.86
N LEU A 378 -21.78 -3.89 -33.48
CA LEU A 378 -21.40 -4.35 -32.15
C LEU A 378 -21.68 -3.25 -31.12
N GLU A 379 -21.29 -2.00 -31.39
CA GLU A 379 -21.59 -0.86 -30.51
C GLU A 379 -23.11 -0.67 -30.32
N ARG A 380 -23.90 -0.79 -31.40
CA ARG A 380 -25.37 -0.75 -31.32
C ARG A 380 -25.98 -1.82 -30.44
N ASN A 381 -25.34 -2.98 -30.35
CA ASN A 381 -25.87 -4.15 -29.69
C ASN A 381 -25.29 -4.37 -28.29
N ALA A 382 -24.15 -3.77 -27.96
CA ALA A 382 -23.39 -4.08 -26.74
C ALA A 382 -24.22 -4.01 -25.45
N TRP A 383 -25.15 -3.06 -25.39
CA TRP A 383 -26.02 -2.86 -24.23
C TRP A 383 -27.19 -3.87 -24.13
N LYS A 384 -27.37 -4.75 -25.11
CA LYS A 384 -28.52 -5.69 -25.15
C LYS A 384 -28.35 -6.90 -24.25
N SER A 385 -27.13 -7.41 -24.09
CA SER A 385 -26.82 -8.52 -23.18
C SER A 385 -25.34 -8.54 -22.81
N PHE A 386 -25.01 -9.34 -21.80
CA PHE A 386 -23.62 -9.57 -21.39
C PHE A 386 -22.76 -10.11 -22.53
N GLU A 387 -23.31 -11.02 -23.35
CA GLU A 387 -22.62 -11.63 -24.50
C GLU A 387 -22.35 -10.59 -25.59
N HIS A 388 -23.28 -9.68 -25.87
CA HIS A 388 -23.02 -8.59 -26.81
C HIS A 388 -21.96 -7.62 -26.30
N CYS A 389 -21.89 -7.40 -24.99
CA CYS A 389 -20.84 -6.60 -24.36
C CYS A 389 -19.47 -7.27 -24.47
N HIS A 390 -19.42 -8.59 -24.23
CA HIS A 390 -18.24 -9.42 -24.48
C HIS A 390 -17.78 -9.31 -25.94
N ASP A 391 -18.68 -9.51 -26.91
CA ASP A 391 -18.33 -9.47 -28.33
C ASP A 391 -17.77 -8.11 -28.77
N LEU A 392 -18.28 -7.02 -28.20
CA LEU A 392 -17.73 -5.69 -28.42
C LEU A 392 -16.30 -5.56 -27.86
N CYS A 393 -16.06 -6.07 -26.65
CA CYS A 393 -14.74 -6.08 -26.03
C CYS A 393 -13.77 -6.99 -26.80
N GLU A 394 -14.24 -8.13 -27.30
CA GLU A 394 -13.44 -9.05 -28.10
C GLU A 394 -12.96 -8.40 -29.41
N GLU A 395 -13.82 -7.64 -30.11
CA GLU A 395 -13.44 -6.89 -31.32
C GLU A 395 -12.38 -5.81 -31.03
N GLN A 396 -12.41 -5.18 -29.86
CA GLN A 396 -11.45 -4.14 -29.47
C GLN A 396 -10.21 -4.79 -28.86
N SER A 397 -9.14 -4.95 -29.65
CA SER A 397 -7.92 -5.68 -29.27
C SER A 397 -7.25 -5.21 -27.97
N ASP A 398 -7.47 -3.97 -27.55
CA ASP A 398 -6.95 -3.37 -26.32
C ASP A 398 -7.92 -3.44 -25.13
N CYS A 399 -9.13 -3.96 -25.32
CA CYS A 399 -10.08 -4.16 -24.23
C CYS A 399 -9.62 -5.31 -23.32
N MET A 400 -9.42 -5.01 -22.04
CA MET A 400 -8.94 -5.96 -21.03
C MET A 400 -10.09 -6.61 -20.26
N GLN A 401 -11.19 -5.88 -20.10
CA GLN A 401 -12.30 -6.28 -19.25
C GLN A 401 -13.59 -5.51 -19.60
N PHE A 402 -14.72 -6.08 -19.22
CA PHE A 402 -16.05 -5.52 -19.50
C PHE A 402 -17.01 -5.81 -18.34
N SER A 403 -18.06 -5.01 -18.22
CA SER A 403 -19.15 -5.21 -17.28
C SER A 403 -20.49 -4.89 -17.93
N PHE A 404 -21.53 -5.56 -17.45
CA PHE A 404 -22.90 -5.36 -17.90
C PHE A 404 -23.80 -5.13 -16.70
N ASP A 405 -24.52 -4.02 -16.67
CA ASP A 405 -25.53 -3.73 -15.66
C ASP A 405 -26.79 -3.16 -16.33
N ALA A 406 -27.89 -3.90 -16.22
CA ALA A 406 -29.24 -3.43 -16.53
C ALA A 406 -29.42 -2.68 -17.86
N GLY A 407 -28.83 -3.18 -18.96
CA GLY A 407 -28.95 -2.54 -20.27
C GLY A 407 -27.90 -1.45 -20.52
N SER A 408 -26.80 -1.50 -19.78
CA SER A 408 -25.56 -0.76 -20.06
C SER A 408 -24.38 -1.74 -20.10
N CYS A 409 -23.49 -1.54 -21.06
CA CYS A 409 -22.23 -2.25 -21.23
C CYS A 409 -21.09 -1.27 -21.03
N ALA A 410 -20.18 -1.54 -20.10
CA ALA A 410 -18.96 -0.76 -19.92
C ALA A 410 -17.72 -1.61 -20.22
N ILE A 411 -16.72 -1.02 -20.88
CA ILE A 411 -15.46 -1.68 -21.20
C ILE A 411 -14.28 -0.88 -20.66
N SER A 412 -13.16 -1.57 -20.43
CA SER A 412 -11.92 -0.93 -20.02
C SER A 412 -10.70 -1.54 -20.69
N THR A 413 -9.71 -0.69 -20.99
CA THR A 413 -8.41 -1.07 -21.57
C THR A 413 -7.35 -1.32 -20.51
N THR A 414 -7.71 -1.17 -19.24
CA THR A 414 -6.85 -1.46 -18.09
C THR A 414 -7.43 -2.58 -17.24
N PHE A 415 -6.55 -3.35 -16.61
CA PHE A 415 -6.94 -4.39 -15.68
C PHE A 415 -7.19 -3.82 -14.28
N LYS A 416 -8.33 -4.18 -13.69
CA LYS A 416 -8.67 -4.06 -12.27
C LYS A 416 -9.48 -5.29 -11.86
N LEU A 417 -9.34 -5.70 -10.60
CA LEU A 417 -10.21 -6.72 -10.05
C LEU A 417 -11.56 -6.12 -9.63
N GLY A 418 -11.60 -4.93 -9.04
CA GLY A 418 -12.84 -4.33 -8.54
C GLY A 418 -13.47 -5.14 -7.41
N TYR A 419 -14.79 -5.07 -7.26
CA TYR A 419 -15.47 -5.45 -6.01
C TYR A 419 -16.70 -6.31 -6.20
N ALA A 420 -16.96 -7.17 -5.21
CA ALA A 420 -18.27 -7.77 -5.07
C ALA A 420 -19.31 -6.66 -4.83
N LYS A 421 -20.43 -6.76 -5.53
CA LYS A 421 -21.62 -5.94 -5.38
C LYS A 421 -22.79 -6.87 -5.05
N PRO A 422 -22.86 -7.40 -3.80
CA PRO A 422 -23.86 -8.38 -3.41
C PRO A 422 -25.28 -7.88 -3.72
N SER A 423 -26.13 -8.75 -4.24
CA SER A 423 -27.49 -8.39 -4.70
C SER A 423 -27.53 -7.36 -5.85
N GLY A 424 -26.39 -6.99 -6.43
CA GLY A 424 -26.28 -6.17 -7.61
C GLY A 424 -26.60 -6.97 -8.88
N ARG A 425 -27.18 -6.31 -9.88
CA ARG A 425 -27.44 -6.95 -11.19
C ARG A 425 -26.24 -6.94 -12.13
N ILE A 426 -25.14 -6.32 -11.69
CA ILE A 426 -23.91 -6.20 -12.46
C ILE A 426 -23.25 -7.57 -12.63
N LYS A 427 -22.72 -7.80 -13.82
CA LYS A 427 -21.94 -8.97 -14.19
C LYS A 427 -20.68 -8.51 -14.89
N SER A 428 -19.52 -9.00 -14.46
CA SER A 428 -18.22 -8.61 -15.01
C SER A 428 -17.53 -9.78 -15.70
N GLY A 429 -16.70 -9.47 -16.69
CA GLY A 429 -15.83 -10.43 -17.37
C GLY A 429 -14.47 -9.83 -17.67
N TRP A 430 -13.46 -10.69 -17.74
CA TRP A 430 -12.10 -10.34 -18.14
C TRP A 430 -11.71 -11.14 -19.37
N MET A 431 -10.95 -10.51 -20.26
CA MET A 431 -10.34 -11.17 -21.41
C MET A 431 -9.10 -11.92 -20.90
N LEU A 432 -9.30 -13.16 -20.40
CA LEU A 432 -8.30 -13.87 -19.59
C LEU A 432 -6.96 -14.07 -20.30
N ASP A 433 -6.98 -14.33 -21.60
CA ASP A 433 -5.80 -14.42 -22.46
C ASP A 433 -5.01 -13.10 -22.47
N ARG A 434 -5.71 -11.97 -22.63
CA ARG A 434 -5.11 -10.63 -22.62
C ARG A 434 -4.57 -10.25 -21.25
N VAL A 435 -5.28 -10.63 -20.17
CA VAL A 435 -4.81 -10.43 -18.79
C VAL A 435 -3.55 -11.25 -18.52
N ASP A 436 -3.52 -12.52 -18.93
CA ASP A 436 -2.35 -13.37 -18.75
C ASP A 436 -1.16 -12.88 -19.59
N ASP A 437 -1.41 -12.40 -20.81
CA ASP A 437 -0.39 -11.78 -21.65
C ASP A 437 0.14 -10.49 -21.04
N LEU A 438 -0.73 -9.65 -20.46
CA LEU A 438 -0.32 -8.47 -19.70
C LEU A 438 0.61 -8.87 -18.56
N PHE A 439 0.24 -9.85 -17.73
CA PHE A 439 1.06 -10.27 -16.58
C PHE A 439 2.43 -10.79 -17.03
N ARG A 440 2.49 -11.56 -18.12
CA ARG A 440 3.77 -12.00 -18.70
C ARG A 440 4.62 -10.81 -19.19
N GLN A 441 4.01 -9.87 -19.91
CA GLN A 441 4.71 -8.66 -20.37
C GLN A 441 5.24 -7.81 -19.21
N LEU A 442 4.47 -7.69 -18.11
CA LEU A 442 4.91 -6.99 -16.91
C LEU A 442 6.12 -7.69 -16.26
N GLU A 443 6.10 -9.02 -16.18
CA GLU A 443 7.20 -9.83 -15.64
C GLU A 443 8.48 -9.73 -16.49
N ASP A 444 8.37 -9.70 -17.82
CA ASP A 444 9.51 -9.56 -18.73
C ASP A 444 10.27 -8.23 -18.53
N ARG A 445 9.62 -7.21 -17.95
CA ARG A 445 10.24 -5.92 -17.61
C ARG A 445 10.99 -5.95 -16.28
N CYS A 446 10.75 -6.95 -15.44
CA CYS A 446 11.39 -7.04 -14.14
C CYS A 446 12.86 -7.45 -14.27
N GLY A 447 13.76 -6.58 -13.83
CA GLY A 447 15.17 -6.92 -13.67
C GLY A 447 15.43 -7.85 -12.49
N LEU A 448 16.65 -8.41 -12.43
CA LEU A 448 17.14 -9.25 -11.32
C LEU A 448 17.33 -8.51 -9.98
N ARG A 449 17.20 -7.17 -9.96
CA ARG A 449 17.46 -6.37 -8.76
C ARG A 449 16.16 -5.95 -8.09
N ASP A 450 16.06 -6.36 -6.84
CA ASP A 450 15.04 -5.96 -5.90
C ASP A 450 15.34 -4.52 -5.48
N TRP A 451 14.77 -3.55 -6.18
CA TRP A 451 15.01 -2.13 -5.93
C TRP A 451 14.26 -1.72 -4.65
N PHE A 452 14.97 -1.77 -3.51
CA PHE A 452 14.41 -1.52 -2.18
C PHE A 452 14.90 -0.23 -1.50
N ALA A 453 15.88 0.49 -2.05
CA ALA A 453 16.59 1.52 -1.27
C ALA A 453 16.75 2.86 -2.04
N PRO A 454 16.89 3.98 -1.31
CA PRO A 454 17.35 5.23 -1.89
C PRO A 454 18.70 5.02 -2.58
N HIS A 455 18.90 5.64 -3.74
CA HIS A 455 20.25 5.91 -4.23
C HIS A 455 20.93 6.92 -3.29
N GLU A 456 21.44 6.47 -2.14
CA GLU A 456 22.55 7.20 -1.55
C GLU A 456 23.74 7.03 -2.50
N SER A 457 24.30 8.16 -2.97
CA SER A 457 25.44 8.15 -3.88
C SER A 457 26.51 7.17 -3.37
N ALA A 458 27.11 6.43 -4.30
CA ALA A 458 28.06 5.33 -4.05
C ALA A 458 29.30 5.68 -3.19
N SER A 459 29.41 6.94 -2.75
CA SER A 459 30.40 7.48 -1.81
C SER A 459 30.23 6.96 -0.37
N ASN A 460 29.01 6.66 0.08
CA ASN A 460 28.76 6.37 1.50
C ASN A 460 28.91 4.89 1.91
N THR A 461 28.85 3.94 0.98
CA THR A 461 29.06 2.51 1.30
C THR A 461 30.47 2.28 1.83
N GLU A 462 31.46 3.01 1.32
CA GLU A 462 32.84 2.99 1.79
C GLU A 462 33.00 3.61 3.21
N LEU A 463 32.19 4.62 3.53
CA LEU A 463 32.14 5.25 4.86
C LEU A 463 31.46 4.38 5.91
N LYS A 464 30.40 3.64 5.56
CA LYS A 464 29.76 2.64 6.43
C LYS A 464 30.72 1.49 6.76
N LEU A 465 31.45 0.98 5.76
CA LEU A 465 32.50 -0.04 5.96
C LEU A 465 33.66 0.46 6.84
N LYS A 466 34.12 1.71 6.63
CA LYS A 466 35.19 2.32 7.45
C LYS A 466 34.75 2.57 8.91
N ARG A 467 33.49 2.93 9.16
CA ARG A 467 32.94 3.08 10.53
C ARG A 467 32.79 1.74 11.26
N MET A 468 32.41 0.66 10.56
CA MET A 468 32.34 -0.68 11.15
C MET A 468 33.72 -1.23 11.51
N MET A 469 34.74 -0.95 10.70
CA MET A 469 36.12 -1.38 10.99
C MET A 469 36.76 -0.60 12.16
N ARG A 470 36.39 0.67 12.38
CA ARG A 470 36.90 1.48 13.50
C ARG A 470 36.30 1.15 14.87
N ARG A 471 35.20 0.37 14.93
CA ARG A 471 34.60 -0.09 16.19
C ARG A 471 35.11 -1.48 16.64
N LYS A 472 36.07 -2.06 15.92
CA LYS A 472 36.70 -3.37 16.23
C LYS A 472 38.19 -3.27 16.57
N VAL A 473 38.68 -2.09 16.95
CA VAL A 473 40.04 -1.90 17.47
C VAL A 473 39.95 -1.35 18.88
#